data_AF-J1EQC2-F1
#
_entry.id   AF-J1EQC2-F1
#
_cell.length_a   1.000
_cell.length_b   1.000
_cell.length_c   1.000
_cell.angle_alpha   90.00
_cell.angle_beta   90.00
_cell.angle_gamma   90.00
#
_symmetry.space_group_name_H-M   'P 1'
#
loop_
_entity.id
_entity.type
_entity.pdbx_description
1 polymer ?
#
loop_
_entity_poly.entity_id
_entity_poly.type
_entity_poly.pdbx_seq_one_letter_code
_entity_poly.pdbx_strand_id
1 'polypeptide(L)'
;MNEHLDLFSAAPLLTRLPDESLFSLVSRHHFLWGNSLASTTSKQFFSHSRCGSLHDFPNRLQILVERTGAVYGDARDVAINLTLLKFYRPFLPPEDVSYAVDCLSHGHILSLRIRLGIATSRFLANHPLKACFGCMQEDLSSTGWAYWHIKHQYPGVWACTKHAMLLQQSRSTSVGRFQWALPRADELRESFAGAVHSATPQLEFLASFATLVETAVSEGARSGLGVDRFNEHYRAEFMNRGWLSVGGHMRLKEISTSFLNHVQLFQAREEFAGFPVTLQQASTQLGRFFSSPRAKTHPFRHLVMIHWLFGTWDRFVQSTSVEKRAALTGDMTQSRKGEVDCARRKEFEVLVRGKSFSPRAAGLSVGIDPQTAQVWAAKSGIAVQRRPKKLHSDLRKLAIRRLRRGAEKSAVATEVGVSIETISRVLWTEVGLQRAWTEARHERARAQARKVWAKLLNTSSAMGMKWMRTIEPAAYAWLYRNDRSWLIENKPSPNPSHRPPQPAAIDWQARDEQLSVAVERACLQLLQERGERLRHVNQLYPLIPQLHAKRGHLDKLPLTRLAIQRSIAARPQGASDLLT
;
A
#
# COMPACT_ATOMS: atom_id res chain seq x y z
N MET A 1 22.03 -20.03 39.28
CA MET A 1 20.60 -20.43 39.37
C MET A 1 19.81 -19.62 38.37
N ASN A 2 19.62 -20.15 37.16
CA ASN A 2 18.64 -19.60 36.22
C ASN A 2 17.28 -20.12 36.67
N GLU A 3 16.54 -19.32 37.44
CA GLU A 3 15.13 -19.56 37.67
C GLU A 3 14.40 -19.40 36.33
N HIS A 4 14.24 -20.51 35.61
CA HIS A 4 13.12 -20.70 34.70
C HIS A 4 11.84 -20.68 35.55
N LEU A 5 11.40 -19.50 35.96
CA LEU A 5 10.03 -19.28 36.40
C LEU A 5 9.14 -19.59 35.19
N ASP A 6 8.66 -20.83 35.15
CA ASP A 6 7.64 -21.27 34.23
C ASP A 6 6.38 -20.42 34.49
N LEU A 7 6.18 -19.43 33.61
CA LEU A 7 5.18 -18.36 33.72
C LEU A 7 3.74 -18.89 33.78
N PHE A 8 3.51 -20.17 33.49
CA PHE A 8 2.19 -20.82 33.48
C PHE A 8 2.03 -21.91 34.55
N SER A 9 2.99 -22.11 35.45
CA SER A 9 3.05 -23.28 36.34
C SER A 9 1.85 -23.52 37.28
N ALA A 10 0.84 -22.65 37.30
CA ALA A 10 -0.42 -22.89 38.02
C ALA A 10 -1.71 -22.54 37.23
N ALA A 11 -1.64 -21.99 36.02
CA ALA A 11 -2.83 -21.48 35.33
C ALA A 11 -3.07 -22.20 33.98
N PRO A 12 -4.24 -22.84 33.78
CA PRO A 12 -4.50 -23.58 32.55
C PRO A 12 -4.56 -22.63 31.34
N LEU A 13 -3.94 -23.06 30.24
CA LEU A 13 -4.13 -22.44 28.93
C LEU A 13 -5.54 -22.77 28.42
N LEU A 14 -6.27 -21.75 27.97
CA LEU A 14 -7.61 -21.91 27.40
C LEU A 14 -7.54 -22.59 26.04
N THR A 15 -8.52 -23.46 25.78
CA THR A 15 -8.73 -23.98 24.43
C THR A 15 -9.18 -22.87 23.48
N ARG A 16 -8.66 -22.94 22.26
CA ARG A 16 -9.07 -22.07 21.15
C ARG A 16 -10.55 -22.32 20.82
N LEU A 17 -11.30 -21.23 20.62
CA LEU A 17 -12.68 -21.30 20.13
C LEU A 17 -12.77 -21.20 18.59
N PRO A 18 -13.87 -21.68 17.98
CA PRO A 18 -14.07 -21.60 16.54
C PRO A 18 -14.00 -20.16 16.02
N ASP A 19 -13.32 -19.93 14.91
CA ASP A 19 -13.15 -18.59 14.31
C ASP A 19 -12.54 -17.51 15.23
N GLU A 20 -11.95 -17.89 16.37
CA GLU A 20 -11.35 -16.94 17.31
C GLU A 20 -10.04 -16.34 16.77
N SER A 21 -9.87 -15.02 16.96
CA SER A 21 -8.62 -14.31 16.68
C SER A 21 -7.59 -14.44 17.81
N LEU A 22 -6.29 -14.32 17.52
CA LEU A 22 -5.23 -14.36 18.53
C LEU A 22 -5.43 -13.31 19.62
N PHE A 23 -5.85 -12.10 19.20
CA PHE A 23 -6.15 -11.02 20.13
C PHE A 23 -7.25 -11.44 21.12
N SER A 24 -8.32 -12.06 20.63
CA SER A 24 -9.39 -12.57 21.48
C SER A 24 -8.93 -13.65 22.43
N LEU A 25 -8.15 -14.62 21.93
CA LEU A 25 -7.62 -15.70 22.73
C LEU A 25 -6.77 -15.16 23.89
N VAL A 26 -5.85 -14.23 23.62
CA VAL A 26 -5.01 -13.61 24.65
C VAL A 26 -5.85 -12.72 25.58
N SER A 27 -6.88 -12.04 25.06
CA SER A 27 -7.84 -11.31 25.90
C SER A 27 -8.56 -12.22 26.88
N ARG A 28 -9.03 -13.40 26.48
CA ARG A 28 -9.67 -14.32 27.42
C ARG A 28 -8.71 -14.77 28.53
N HIS A 29 -7.45 -15.02 28.20
CA HIS A 29 -6.43 -15.31 29.22
C HIS A 29 -6.17 -14.12 30.14
N HIS A 30 -6.14 -12.89 29.61
CA HIS A 30 -6.02 -11.67 30.42
C HIS A 30 -7.10 -11.62 31.51
N PHE A 31 -8.36 -11.87 31.13
CA PHE A 31 -9.49 -11.89 32.06
C PHE A 31 -9.47 -13.10 32.99
N LEU A 32 -9.19 -14.31 32.47
CA LEU A 32 -9.15 -15.53 33.28
C LEU A 32 -8.08 -15.46 34.39
N TRP A 33 -6.89 -14.94 34.05
CA TRP A 33 -5.79 -14.81 35.01
C TRP A 33 -5.93 -13.60 35.94
N GLY A 34 -6.96 -12.78 35.78
CA GLY A 34 -7.18 -11.61 36.63
C GLY A 34 -6.08 -10.57 36.54
N ASN A 35 -5.38 -10.48 35.40
CA ASN A 35 -4.30 -9.52 35.22
C ASN A 35 -4.86 -8.10 35.21
N SER A 36 -4.43 -7.26 36.16
CA SER A 36 -4.89 -5.85 36.23
C SER A 36 -4.28 -4.96 35.13
N LEU A 37 -3.08 -5.31 34.66
CA LEU A 37 -2.34 -4.55 33.65
C LEU A 37 -2.17 -5.38 32.37
N ALA A 38 -2.55 -4.80 31.23
CA ALA A 38 -2.34 -5.45 29.93
C ALA A 38 -0.86 -5.75 29.63
N SER A 39 0.04 -4.92 30.16
CA SER A 39 1.49 -5.12 30.07
C SER A 39 1.96 -6.40 30.76
N THR A 40 1.26 -6.87 31.80
CA THR A 40 1.56 -8.15 32.47
C THR A 40 1.27 -9.30 31.54
N THR A 41 0.09 -9.32 30.92
CA THR A 41 -0.27 -10.35 29.93
C THR A 41 0.62 -10.31 28.69
N SER A 42 0.98 -9.11 28.19
CA SER A 42 1.93 -8.98 27.09
C SER A 42 3.33 -9.50 27.48
N LYS A 43 3.76 -9.24 28.72
CA LYS A 43 5.00 -9.83 29.25
C LYS A 43 4.92 -11.34 29.42
N GLN A 44 3.76 -11.92 29.72
CA GLN A 44 3.57 -13.37 29.86
C GLN A 44 3.59 -14.08 28.51
N PHE A 45 2.88 -13.59 27.49
CA PHE A 45 2.84 -14.24 26.18
C PHE A 45 4.00 -13.87 25.25
N PHE A 46 4.49 -12.63 25.28
CA PHE A 46 5.39 -12.10 24.25
C PHE A 46 6.75 -11.60 24.78
N SER A 47 7.05 -11.85 26.06
CA SER A 47 8.26 -11.36 26.75
C SER A 47 8.48 -9.85 26.67
N HIS A 48 7.42 -9.05 26.45
CA HIS A 48 7.57 -7.61 26.26
C HIS A 48 6.27 -6.85 26.61
N SER A 49 6.40 -5.73 27.32
CA SER A 49 5.28 -5.01 27.95
C SER A 49 4.33 -4.26 27.00
N ARG A 50 4.75 -4.04 25.76
CA ARG A 50 4.02 -3.24 24.75
C ARG A 50 3.86 -3.94 23.40
N CYS A 51 4.23 -5.21 23.33
CA CYS A 51 4.19 -6.01 22.09
C CYS A 51 3.02 -6.99 22.14
N GLY A 52 2.65 -7.51 20.97
CA GLY A 52 1.59 -8.52 20.80
C GLY A 52 0.16 -8.00 20.83
N SER A 53 -0.10 -6.83 21.43
CA SER A 53 -1.48 -6.31 21.62
C SER A 53 -2.12 -5.67 20.40
N LEU A 54 -1.43 -5.65 19.24
CA LEU A 54 -2.06 -5.25 17.98
C LEU A 54 -2.95 -6.39 17.48
N HIS A 55 -4.25 -6.14 17.33
CA HIS A 55 -5.19 -7.17 16.90
C HIS A 55 -5.05 -7.55 15.42
N ASP A 56 -4.58 -6.62 14.58
CA ASP A 56 -4.39 -6.82 13.14
C ASP A 56 -3.17 -7.74 12.88
N PHE A 57 -2.00 -7.28 13.33
CA PHE A 57 -0.68 -7.86 13.06
C PHE A 57 0.18 -7.81 14.33
N PRO A 58 0.06 -8.81 15.22
CA PRO A 58 0.88 -8.92 16.42
C PRO A 58 2.36 -9.17 16.06
N ASN A 59 3.28 -8.88 16.99
CA ASN A 59 4.70 -9.22 16.87
C ASN A 59 5.10 -10.24 17.92
N ARG A 60 6.26 -10.88 17.69
CA ARG A 60 6.88 -11.85 18.58
C ARG A 60 6.08 -13.15 18.70
N LEU A 61 5.48 -13.60 17.61
CA LEU A 61 4.72 -14.87 17.61
C LEU A 61 5.59 -16.07 17.96
N GLN A 62 6.88 -16.05 17.60
CA GLN A 62 7.82 -17.12 17.96
C GLN A 62 7.92 -17.30 19.48
N ILE A 63 8.00 -16.19 20.23
CA ILE A 63 8.02 -16.21 21.70
C ILE A 63 6.71 -16.76 22.27
N LEU A 64 5.57 -16.41 21.68
CA LEU A 64 4.27 -16.95 22.10
C LEU A 64 4.21 -18.46 21.93
N VAL A 65 4.70 -18.98 20.80
CA VAL A 65 4.73 -20.42 20.52
C VAL A 65 5.64 -21.14 21.51
N GLU A 66 6.86 -20.65 21.73
CA GLU A 66 7.80 -21.21 22.70
C GLU A 66 7.20 -21.28 24.11
N ARG A 67 6.53 -20.20 24.53
CA ARG A 67 5.96 -20.09 25.88
C ARG A 67 4.70 -20.91 26.08
N THR A 68 3.90 -21.08 25.06
CA THR A 68 2.69 -21.88 25.12
C THR A 68 2.94 -23.36 24.82
N GLY A 69 4.20 -23.77 24.64
CA GLY A 69 4.55 -25.14 24.23
C GLY A 69 3.92 -25.54 22.89
N ALA A 70 3.73 -24.58 21.98
CA ALA A 70 3.07 -24.75 20.68
C ALA A 70 1.64 -25.33 20.74
N VAL A 71 0.93 -25.21 21.87
CA VAL A 71 -0.46 -25.69 22.04
C VAL A 71 -1.43 -25.08 21.01
N TYR A 72 -1.13 -23.87 20.52
CA TYR A 72 -1.95 -23.17 19.51
C TYR A 72 -1.47 -23.37 18.06
N GLY A 73 -0.52 -24.28 17.83
CA GLY A 73 0.16 -24.49 16.56
C GLY A 73 1.52 -23.80 16.50
N ASP A 74 2.24 -24.02 15.40
CA ASP A 74 3.53 -23.39 15.16
C ASP A 74 3.37 -21.89 14.82
N ALA A 75 4.50 -21.17 14.67
CA ALA A 75 4.47 -19.75 14.37
C ALA A 75 3.77 -19.42 13.04
N ARG A 76 3.84 -20.33 12.05
CA ARG A 76 3.19 -20.19 10.75
C ARG A 76 1.68 -20.39 10.88
N ASP A 77 1.23 -21.40 11.61
CA ASP A 77 -0.18 -21.68 11.88
C ASP A 77 -0.83 -20.55 12.66
N VAL A 78 -0.15 -20.06 13.71
CA VAL A 78 -0.63 -18.91 14.49
C VAL A 78 -0.69 -17.66 13.62
N ALA A 79 0.37 -17.34 12.89
CA ALA A 79 0.39 -16.19 12.00
C ALA A 79 -0.76 -16.25 10.99
N ILE A 80 -0.93 -17.37 10.30
CA ILE A 80 -1.87 -17.47 9.18
C ILE A 80 -3.32 -17.63 9.66
N ASN A 81 -3.59 -18.42 10.69
CA ASN A 81 -4.96 -18.84 11.03
C ASN A 81 -5.58 -18.06 12.20
N LEU A 82 -4.76 -17.37 13.00
CA LEU A 82 -5.19 -16.61 14.17
C LEU A 82 -4.99 -15.08 14.01
N THR A 83 -4.42 -14.61 12.91
CA THR A 83 -4.24 -13.15 12.63
C THR A 83 -4.84 -12.74 11.30
N LEU A 84 -4.91 -11.42 11.03
CA LEU A 84 -5.42 -10.92 9.75
C LEU A 84 -4.58 -11.34 8.55
N LEU A 85 -3.38 -11.92 8.72
CA LEU A 85 -2.66 -12.54 7.60
C LEU A 85 -3.53 -13.58 6.87
N LYS A 86 -4.51 -14.21 7.55
CA LYS A 86 -5.53 -15.07 6.93
C LYS A 86 -6.20 -14.42 5.73
N PHE A 87 -6.58 -13.15 5.86
CA PHE A 87 -7.24 -12.36 4.82
C PHE A 87 -6.29 -12.04 3.65
N TYR A 88 -5.03 -11.74 3.94
CA TYR A 88 -4.06 -11.35 2.91
C TYR A 88 -3.48 -12.55 2.15
N ARG A 89 -3.34 -13.71 2.81
CA ARG A 89 -2.71 -14.92 2.26
C ARG A 89 -3.15 -15.29 0.84
N PRO A 90 -4.45 -15.30 0.48
CA PRO A 90 -4.87 -15.66 -0.88
C PRO A 90 -4.30 -14.75 -1.98
N PHE A 91 -3.97 -13.50 -1.63
CA PHE A 91 -3.54 -12.47 -2.57
C PHE A 91 -2.03 -12.23 -2.57
N LEU A 92 -1.28 -13.05 -1.83
CA LEU A 92 0.16 -12.95 -1.70
C LEU A 92 0.84 -14.16 -2.34
N PRO A 93 1.93 -13.95 -3.09
CA PRO A 93 2.83 -15.03 -3.48
C PRO A 93 3.36 -15.82 -2.27
N PRO A 94 3.68 -17.12 -2.40
CA PRO A 94 4.17 -17.95 -1.29
C PRO A 94 5.40 -17.38 -0.56
N GLU A 95 6.30 -16.70 -1.28
CA GLU A 95 7.46 -16.02 -0.74
C GLU A 95 7.08 -14.80 0.11
N ASP A 96 6.05 -14.06 -0.28
CA ASP A 96 5.53 -12.92 0.49
C ASP A 96 4.78 -13.39 1.74
N VAL A 97 4.08 -14.54 1.67
CA VAL A 97 3.46 -15.17 2.85
C VAL A 97 4.55 -15.59 3.85
N SER A 98 5.62 -16.22 3.38
CA SER A 98 6.70 -16.67 4.26
C SER A 98 7.45 -15.49 4.88
N TYR A 99 7.69 -14.43 4.11
CA TYR A 99 8.21 -13.17 4.63
C TYR A 99 7.27 -12.52 5.67
N ALA A 100 5.96 -12.58 5.47
CA ALA A 100 4.99 -12.05 6.43
C ALA A 100 5.00 -12.82 7.75
N VAL A 101 5.07 -14.16 7.69
CA VAL A 101 5.22 -15.02 8.87
C VAL A 101 6.49 -14.66 9.63
N ASP A 102 7.62 -14.50 8.94
CA ASP A 102 8.89 -14.09 9.55
C ASP A 102 8.79 -12.72 10.25
N CYS A 103 8.18 -11.74 9.60
CA CYS A 103 7.97 -10.41 10.19
C CYS A 103 7.12 -10.44 11.47
N LEU A 104 6.03 -11.23 11.50
CA LEU A 104 5.19 -11.37 12.68
C LEU A 104 5.89 -12.15 13.80
N SER A 105 6.74 -13.10 13.43
CA SER A 105 7.52 -13.92 14.36
C SER A 105 8.62 -13.12 15.05
N HIS A 106 9.33 -12.26 14.33
CA HIS A 106 10.54 -11.57 14.84
C HIS A 106 10.35 -10.06 15.08
N GLY A 107 9.22 -9.46 14.67
CA GLY A 107 8.83 -8.10 15.05
C GLY A 107 9.11 -6.99 14.03
N HIS A 108 9.20 -7.32 12.73
CA HIS A 108 9.42 -6.37 11.64
C HIS A 108 8.11 -5.85 11.00
N ILE A 109 7.16 -5.34 11.79
CA ILE A 109 5.80 -5.00 11.32
C ILE A 109 5.77 -3.85 10.30
N LEU A 110 6.67 -2.86 10.41
CA LEU A 110 6.63 -1.67 9.54
C LEU A 110 6.92 -2.03 8.07
N SER A 111 7.92 -2.89 7.83
CA SER A 111 8.24 -3.37 6.48
C SER A 111 7.12 -4.26 5.92
N LEU A 112 6.48 -5.05 6.77
CA LEU A 112 5.29 -5.83 6.41
C LEU A 112 4.14 -4.94 5.93
N ARG A 113 3.77 -3.89 6.68
CA ARG A 113 2.67 -2.98 6.30
C ARG A 113 2.91 -2.29 4.96
N ILE A 114 4.15 -1.95 4.63
CA ILE A 114 4.52 -1.40 3.32
C ILE A 114 4.36 -2.46 2.24
N ARG A 115 4.88 -3.69 2.47
CA ARG A 115 4.84 -4.78 1.50
C ARG A 115 3.43 -5.31 1.22
N LEU A 116 2.53 -5.26 2.19
CA LEU A 116 1.10 -5.55 2.05
C LEU A 116 0.30 -4.42 1.37
N GLY A 117 0.95 -3.31 1.01
CA GLY A 117 0.30 -2.17 0.37
C GLY A 117 -0.61 -1.38 1.31
N ILE A 118 -0.56 -1.60 2.63
CA ILE A 118 -1.39 -0.89 3.62
C ILE A 118 -0.94 0.57 3.70
N ALA A 119 0.37 0.82 3.78
CA ALA A 119 0.93 2.17 3.90
C ALA A 119 0.73 3.04 2.63
N THR A 120 0.52 2.43 1.46
CA THR A 120 0.47 3.12 0.17
C THR A 120 -0.96 3.28 -0.39
N SER A 121 -1.93 2.58 0.18
CA SER A 121 -3.29 2.47 -0.37
C SER A 121 -4.30 3.46 0.19
N ARG A 122 -3.90 4.31 1.14
CA ARG A 122 -4.76 5.26 1.88
C ARG A 122 -5.91 4.60 2.66
N PHE A 123 -5.95 3.28 2.75
CA PHE A 123 -6.79 2.58 3.72
C PHE A 123 -6.21 2.76 5.11
N LEU A 124 -7.06 2.80 6.13
CA LEU A 124 -6.60 3.02 7.50
C LEU A 124 -5.55 1.98 7.89
N ALA A 125 -4.49 2.46 8.54
CA ALA A 125 -3.48 1.61 9.16
C ALA A 125 -4.00 0.92 10.45
N ASN A 126 -5.23 1.25 10.86
CA ASN A 126 -5.86 0.98 12.14
C ASN A 126 -7.25 0.41 11.90
N HIS A 127 -7.39 -0.91 11.91
CA HIS A 127 -8.69 -1.56 11.74
C HIS A 127 -9.50 -1.47 13.06
N PRO A 128 -10.82 -1.20 13.05
CA PRO A 128 -11.61 -1.26 14.26
C PRO A 128 -11.94 -2.72 14.62
N LEU A 129 -12.00 -3.03 15.92
CA LEU A 129 -12.57 -4.29 16.40
C LEU A 129 -14.08 -4.30 16.17
N LYS A 130 -14.58 -5.34 15.49
CA LYS A 130 -15.98 -5.48 15.08
C LYS A 130 -16.63 -6.73 15.69
N ALA A 131 -17.87 -6.62 16.13
CA ALA A 131 -18.64 -7.74 16.66
C ALA A 131 -20.09 -7.72 16.18
N CYS A 132 -20.70 -8.90 16.19
CA CYS A 132 -22.12 -9.12 15.91
C CYS A 132 -22.81 -9.46 17.23
N PHE A 133 -23.94 -8.80 17.53
CA PHE A 133 -24.70 -9.07 18.75
C PHE A 133 -25.27 -10.50 18.76
N GLY A 134 -25.75 -11.00 17.61
CA GLY A 134 -26.19 -12.38 17.46
C GLY A 134 -25.08 -13.40 17.78
N CYS A 135 -23.87 -13.21 17.23
CA CYS A 135 -22.73 -14.07 17.57
C CYS A 135 -22.42 -14.01 19.06
N MET A 136 -22.36 -12.80 19.64
CA MET A 136 -22.04 -12.66 21.07
C MET A 136 -23.03 -13.42 21.98
N GLN A 137 -24.32 -13.40 21.67
CA GLN A 137 -25.33 -14.14 22.42
C GLN A 137 -25.15 -15.66 22.31
N GLU A 138 -24.90 -16.15 21.10
CA GLU A 138 -24.65 -17.58 20.85
C GLU A 138 -23.32 -18.06 21.46
N ASP A 139 -22.29 -17.24 21.41
CA ASP A 139 -20.99 -17.56 21.98
C ASP A 139 -21.09 -17.66 23.51
N LEU A 140 -21.83 -16.74 24.14
CA LEU A 140 -22.11 -16.77 25.58
C LEU A 140 -22.91 -18.00 25.98
N SER A 141 -23.94 -18.38 25.22
CA SER A 141 -24.78 -19.54 25.55
C SER A 141 -24.05 -20.87 25.35
N SER A 142 -23.16 -20.97 24.37
CA SER A 142 -22.46 -22.21 24.01
C SER A 142 -21.12 -22.40 24.72
N THR A 143 -20.37 -21.31 24.96
CA THR A 143 -19.00 -21.37 25.49
C THR A 143 -18.79 -20.62 26.80
N GLY A 144 -19.76 -19.78 27.19
CA GLY A 144 -19.62 -18.85 28.32
C GLY A 144 -18.80 -17.60 28.02
N TRP A 145 -18.27 -17.44 26.80
CA TRP A 145 -17.45 -16.29 26.39
C TRP A 145 -18.06 -15.59 25.18
N ALA A 146 -18.20 -14.27 25.23
CA ALA A 146 -18.27 -13.46 24.01
C ALA A 146 -16.84 -13.17 23.54
N TYR A 147 -16.52 -13.43 22.26
CA TYR A 147 -15.15 -13.37 21.76
C TYR A 147 -15.05 -12.75 20.35
N TRP A 148 -13.87 -12.24 19.97
CA TRP A 148 -13.69 -11.61 18.65
C TRP A 148 -13.42 -12.65 17.56
N HIS A 149 -14.43 -12.85 16.72
CA HIS A 149 -14.36 -13.66 15.50
C HIS A 149 -13.46 -13.01 14.45
N ILE A 150 -12.57 -13.79 13.83
CA ILE A 150 -11.60 -13.32 12.85
C ILE A 150 -12.29 -12.90 11.55
N LYS A 151 -13.37 -13.57 11.14
CA LYS A 151 -14.15 -13.20 9.94
C LYS A 151 -14.73 -11.79 10.04
N HIS A 152 -15.20 -11.40 11.22
CA HIS A 152 -15.69 -10.05 11.46
C HIS A 152 -14.59 -8.99 11.31
N GLN A 153 -13.31 -9.36 11.53
CA GLN A 153 -12.16 -8.46 11.44
C GLN A 153 -11.58 -8.35 10.03
N TYR A 154 -12.16 -8.98 9.01
CA TYR A 154 -11.66 -8.82 7.65
C TYR A 154 -11.91 -7.38 7.14
N PRO A 155 -10.94 -6.76 6.44
CA PRO A 155 -11.10 -5.44 5.85
C PRO A 155 -12.35 -5.34 4.98
N GLY A 156 -13.18 -4.32 5.24
CA GLY A 156 -14.43 -4.07 4.52
C GLY A 156 -15.63 -4.96 4.88
N VAL A 157 -15.45 -5.97 5.74
CA VAL A 157 -16.58 -6.77 6.25
C VAL A 157 -17.30 -5.99 7.34
N TRP A 158 -18.56 -5.61 7.09
CA TRP A 158 -19.41 -4.83 8.00
C TRP A 158 -20.80 -5.44 8.22
N ALA A 159 -21.02 -6.64 7.70
CA ALA A 159 -22.20 -7.45 7.95
C ALA A 159 -21.77 -8.86 8.40
N CYS A 160 -22.48 -9.41 9.36
CA CYS A 160 -22.35 -10.80 9.77
C CYS A 160 -23.08 -11.68 8.76
N THR A 161 -22.38 -12.64 8.16
CA THR A 161 -22.96 -13.63 7.24
C THR A 161 -23.82 -14.67 7.95
N LYS A 162 -23.56 -14.93 9.25
CA LYS A 162 -24.32 -15.88 10.06
C LYS A 162 -25.68 -15.34 10.49
N HIS A 163 -25.73 -14.09 10.96
CA HIS A 163 -26.94 -13.47 11.53
C HIS A 163 -27.59 -12.43 10.61
N ALA A 164 -27.03 -12.20 9.42
CA ALA A 164 -27.50 -11.21 8.46
C ALA A 164 -27.78 -9.84 9.10
N MET A 165 -26.82 -9.32 9.87
CA MET A 165 -26.95 -8.02 10.56
C MET A 165 -25.65 -7.22 10.49
N LEU A 166 -25.77 -5.90 10.64
CA LEU A 166 -24.61 -5.01 10.61
C LEU A 166 -23.72 -5.22 11.84
N LEU A 167 -22.41 -5.26 11.61
CA LEU A 167 -21.42 -5.34 12.69
C LEU A 167 -21.35 -4.01 13.44
N GLN A 168 -21.21 -4.10 14.76
CA GLN A 168 -20.92 -2.97 15.63
C GLN A 168 -19.41 -2.90 15.87
N GLN A 169 -18.89 -1.68 16.09
CA GLN A 169 -17.46 -1.49 16.33
C GLN A 169 -17.20 -1.10 17.78
N SER A 170 -16.05 -1.46 18.32
CA SER A 170 -15.62 -1.01 19.64
C SER A 170 -15.44 0.52 19.68
N ARG A 171 -15.81 1.13 20.82
CA ARG A 171 -15.65 2.57 21.08
C ARG A 171 -14.18 2.98 21.25
N SER A 172 -13.28 2.07 21.58
CA SER A 172 -11.86 2.36 21.77
C SER A 172 -11.10 2.44 20.43
N THR A 173 -11.10 3.62 19.79
CA THR A 173 -10.47 3.83 18.47
C THR A 173 -9.00 4.30 18.51
N SER A 174 -8.31 4.27 19.65
CA SER A 174 -6.93 4.77 19.74
C SER A 174 -5.89 3.68 19.57
N VAL A 175 -5.21 3.70 18.42
CA VAL A 175 -4.00 2.90 18.21
C VAL A 175 -2.90 3.31 19.16
N GLY A 176 -2.48 2.34 19.98
CA GLY A 176 -1.45 2.50 21.00
C GLY A 176 -1.87 2.11 22.42
N ARG A 177 -3.13 1.74 22.70
CA ARG A 177 -3.59 1.37 24.05
C ARG A 177 -4.67 0.27 24.06
N PHE A 178 -4.46 -0.84 23.35
CA PHE A 178 -5.28 -2.02 23.62
C PHE A 178 -4.91 -2.54 25.01
N GLN A 179 -5.72 -2.20 26.00
CA GLN A 179 -5.95 -3.08 27.12
C GLN A 179 -6.63 -4.31 26.53
N TRP A 180 -6.10 -5.51 26.79
CA TRP A 180 -6.68 -6.75 26.26
C TRP A 180 -8.17 -6.80 26.59
N ALA A 181 -9.03 -6.78 25.57
CA ALA A 181 -10.46 -6.55 25.72
C ALA A 181 -11.26 -7.64 25.00
N LEU A 182 -12.44 -7.95 25.56
CA LEU A 182 -13.45 -8.83 24.98
C LEU A 182 -14.65 -7.99 24.49
N PRO A 183 -15.42 -8.47 23.52
CA PRO A 183 -16.60 -7.75 23.06
C PRO A 183 -17.65 -7.66 24.19
N ARG A 184 -18.08 -6.43 24.49
CA ARG A 184 -19.15 -6.14 25.45
C ARG A 184 -20.16 -5.17 24.83
N ALA A 185 -21.45 -5.41 25.06
CA ALA A 185 -22.52 -4.68 24.38
C ALA A 185 -22.50 -3.18 24.67
N ASP A 186 -22.13 -2.78 25.88
CA ASP A 186 -21.99 -1.39 26.35
C ASP A 186 -20.77 -0.66 25.77
N GLU A 187 -19.72 -1.40 25.41
CA GLU A 187 -18.50 -0.87 24.78
C GLU A 187 -18.56 -0.83 23.24
N LEU A 188 -19.63 -1.35 22.65
CA LEU A 188 -19.88 -1.33 21.22
C LEU A 188 -20.70 -0.10 20.81
N ARG A 189 -20.49 0.36 19.57
CA ARG A 189 -21.27 1.41 18.94
C ARG A 189 -21.70 1.01 17.54
N GLU A 190 -22.85 1.52 17.14
CA GLU A 190 -23.43 1.20 15.85
C GLU A 190 -22.53 1.58 14.66
N SER A 191 -22.45 0.63 13.74
CA SER A 191 -21.87 0.65 12.39
C SER A 191 -22.30 1.81 11.50
N PHE A 192 -23.53 2.26 11.63
CA PHE A 192 -24.19 3.07 10.63
C PHE A 192 -25.22 3.94 11.35
N ALA A 193 -24.90 5.22 11.57
CA ALA A 193 -25.78 6.12 12.29
C ALA A 193 -27.08 6.32 11.49
N GLY A 194 -28.24 6.12 12.14
CA GLY A 194 -29.56 6.28 11.51
C GLY A 194 -30.12 5.03 10.82
N ALA A 195 -29.43 3.88 10.89
CA ALA A 195 -29.98 2.61 10.44
C ALA A 195 -30.94 2.02 11.49
N VAL A 196 -32.07 2.70 11.70
CA VAL A 196 -33.21 2.14 12.44
C VAL A 196 -33.70 0.93 11.65
N HIS A 197 -33.25 -0.28 12.00
CA HIS A 197 -33.85 -1.61 11.72
C HIS A 197 -34.43 -1.90 10.31
N SER A 198 -34.19 -1.09 9.28
CA SER A 198 -34.78 -1.22 7.94
C SER A 198 -34.02 -0.38 6.90
N ALA A 199 -32.77 -0.75 6.60
CA ALA A 199 -32.13 -0.39 5.33
C ALA A 199 -31.76 -1.68 4.60
N THR A 200 -32.77 -2.49 4.27
CA THR A 200 -32.68 -3.81 3.62
C THR A 200 -31.64 -3.84 2.48
N PRO A 201 -31.59 -2.84 1.57
CA PRO A 201 -30.64 -2.87 0.45
C PRO A 201 -29.16 -2.71 0.86
N GLN A 202 -28.87 -1.88 1.88
CA GLN A 202 -27.47 -1.67 2.31
C GLN A 202 -26.96 -2.89 3.08
N LEU A 203 -27.81 -3.47 3.93
CA LEU A 203 -27.49 -4.71 4.63
C LEU A 203 -27.26 -5.85 3.64
N GLU A 204 -28.15 -6.06 2.67
CA GLU A 204 -28.00 -7.06 1.61
C GLU A 204 -26.69 -6.87 0.83
N PHE A 205 -26.37 -5.63 0.46
CA PHE A 205 -25.13 -5.30 -0.24
C PHE A 205 -23.89 -5.65 0.59
N LEU A 206 -23.86 -5.24 1.86
CA LEU A 206 -22.74 -5.52 2.76
C LEU A 206 -22.63 -7.02 3.11
N ALA A 207 -23.76 -7.72 3.23
CA ALA A 207 -23.79 -9.16 3.45
C ALA A 207 -23.31 -9.95 2.22
N SER A 208 -23.71 -9.53 1.02
CA SER A 208 -23.17 -10.04 -0.25
C SER A 208 -21.66 -9.85 -0.32
N PHE A 209 -21.18 -8.65 0.00
CA PHE A 209 -19.75 -8.36 0.02
C PHE A 209 -19.01 -9.20 1.07
N ALA A 210 -19.56 -9.33 2.29
CA ALA A 210 -18.98 -10.16 3.35
C ALA A 210 -18.87 -11.63 2.92
N THR A 211 -19.92 -12.17 2.29
CA THR A 211 -19.93 -13.54 1.75
C THR A 211 -18.84 -13.72 0.68
N LEU A 212 -18.69 -12.76 -0.24
CA LEU A 212 -17.62 -12.78 -1.23
C LEU A 212 -16.25 -12.78 -0.57
N VAL A 213 -16.02 -11.95 0.45
CA VAL A 213 -14.73 -11.91 1.18
C VAL A 213 -14.45 -13.22 1.88
N GLU A 214 -15.42 -13.78 2.61
CA GLU A 214 -15.25 -15.06 3.30
C GLU A 214 -14.93 -16.22 2.35
N THR A 215 -15.61 -16.26 1.20
CA THR A 215 -15.38 -17.27 0.15
C THR A 215 -14.00 -17.08 -0.50
N ALA A 216 -13.62 -15.83 -0.82
CA ALA A 216 -12.30 -15.52 -1.36
C ALA A 216 -11.16 -15.92 -0.40
N VAL A 217 -11.35 -15.73 0.91
CA VAL A 217 -10.36 -16.10 1.93
C VAL A 217 -10.28 -17.61 2.11
N SER A 218 -11.41 -18.31 2.13
CA SER A 218 -11.45 -19.76 2.36
C SER A 218 -10.99 -20.56 1.13
N GLU A 219 -11.42 -20.17 -0.07
CA GLU A 219 -11.13 -20.88 -1.32
C GLU A 219 -9.86 -20.38 -2.00
N GLY A 220 -9.64 -19.07 -2.02
CA GLY A 220 -8.46 -18.47 -2.66
C GLY A 220 -7.15 -18.97 -2.06
N ALA A 221 -7.14 -19.32 -0.77
CA ALA A 221 -6.01 -19.93 -0.09
C ALA A 221 -5.68 -21.35 -0.60
N ARG A 222 -6.66 -22.07 -1.17
CA ARG A 222 -6.50 -23.43 -1.74
C ARG A 222 -6.07 -23.36 -3.21
N SER A 223 -6.57 -22.38 -3.94
CA SER A 223 -6.48 -22.33 -5.40
C SER A 223 -5.22 -21.63 -5.92
N GLY A 224 -4.50 -20.87 -5.08
CA GLY A 224 -3.33 -20.09 -5.49
C GLY A 224 -3.73 -19.05 -6.53
N LEU A 225 -4.32 -17.94 -6.10
CA LEU A 225 -4.81 -16.91 -7.01
C LEU A 225 -3.62 -16.26 -7.72
N GLY A 226 -3.48 -16.49 -9.02
CA GLY A 226 -2.53 -15.75 -9.85
C GLY A 226 -2.96 -14.29 -9.95
N VAL A 227 -2.72 -13.49 -8.91
CA VAL A 227 -3.15 -12.08 -8.80
C VAL A 227 -2.68 -11.25 -10.00
N ASP A 228 -1.53 -11.62 -10.58
CA ASP A 228 -1.00 -11.01 -11.81
C ASP A 228 -1.99 -11.06 -12.99
N ARG A 229 -2.87 -12.06 -13.02
CA ARG A 229 -3.89 -12.26 -14.07
C ARG A 229 -5.23 -11.60 -13.77
N PHE A 230 -5.43 -11.00 -12.58
CA PHE A 230 -6.71 -10.35 -12.25
C PHE A 230 -7.08 -9.26 -13.25
N ASN A 231 -6.09 -8.52 -13.76
CA ASN A 231 -6.31 -7.51 -14.78
C ASN A 231 -6.82 -8.09 -16.10
N GLU A 232 -6.45 -9.32 -16.46
CA GLU A 232 -6.94 -10.00 -17.66
C GLU A 232 -8.44 -10.25 -17.51
N HIS A 233 -8.86 -10.82 -16.38
CA HIS A 233 -10.28 -11.07 -16.08
C HIS A 233 -11.12 -9.78 -16.04
N TYR A 234 -10.62 -8.71 -15.42
CA TYR A 234 -11.34 -7.43 -15.41
C TYR A 234 -11.51 -6.86 -16.83
N ARG A 235 -10.49 -7.00 -17.68
CA ARG A 235 -10.55 -6.53 -19.07
C ARG A 235 -11.51 -7.38 -19.90
N ALA A 236 -11.54 -8.69 -19.70
CA ALA A 236 -12.50 -9.58 -20.34
C ALA A 236 -13.94 -9.17 -19.99
N GLU A 237 -14.21 -8.92 -18.71
CA GLU A 237 -15.53 -8.47 -18.27
C GLU A 237 -15.91 -7.10 -18.83
N PHE A 238 -14.96 -6.18 -18.98
CA PHE A 238 -15.21 -4.90 -19.66
C PHE A 238 -15.52 -5.05 -21.15
N MET A 239 -14.90 -6.01 -21.83
CA MET A 239 -15.25 -6.32 -23.23
C MET A 239 -16.67 -6.89 -23.31
N ASN A 240 -17.04 -7.81 -22.41
CA ASN A 240 -18.38 -8.37 -22.34
C ASN A 240 -19.45 -7.30 -22.13
N ARG A 241 -19.15 -6.26 -21.33
CA ARG A 241 -20.05 -5.13 -21.08
C ARG A 241 -20.02 -4.04 -22.15
N GLY A 242 -19.20 -4.19 -23.21
CA GLY A 242 -19.03 -3.19 -24.27
C GLY A 242 -18.30 -1.92 -23.85
N TRP A 243 -17.66 -1.93 -22.68
CA TRP A 243 -16.92 -0.78 -22.14
C TRP A 243 -15.50 -0.66 -22.69
N LEU A 244 -14.93 -1.77 -23.18
CA LEU A 244 -13.63 -1.85 -23.83
C LEU A 244 -13.82 -2.39 -25.25
N SER A 245 -13.36 -1.63 -26.26
CA SER A 245 -13.37 -2.10 -27.65
C SER A 245 -12.17 -3.00 -27.96
N VAL A 246 -12.28 -3.80 -29.02
CA VAL A 246 -11.18 -4.63 -29.56
C VAL A 246 -9.95 -3.78 -29.92
N GLY A 247 -10.16 -2.52 -30.34
CA GLY A 247 -9.09 -1.54 -30.61
C GLY A 247 -8.48 -0.89 -29.37
N GLY A 248 -8.89 -1.28 -28.16
CA GLY A 248 -8.35 -0.77 -26.90
C GLY A 248 -8.98 0.54 -26.41
N HIS A 249 -10.04 1.04 -27.07
CA HIS A 249 -10.75 2.24 -26.61
C HIS A 249 -11.62 1.91 -25.40
N MET A 250 -11.42 2.65 -24.30
CA MET A 250 -12.19 2.49 -23.06
C MET A 250 -13.20 3.62 -22.90
N ARG A 251 -14.45 3.24 -22.63
CA ARG A 251 -15.53 4.18 -22.25
C ARG A 251 -15.36 4.65 -20.81
N LEU A 252 -14.26 5.33 -20.52
CA LEU A 252 -13.81 5.64 -19.15
C LEU A 252 -14.86 6.42 -18.33
N LYS A 253 -15.69 7.24 -18.97
CA LYS A 253 -16.80 7.94 -18.30
C LYS A 253 -17.84 6.96 -17.76
N GLU A 254 -18.32 6.03 -18.59
CA GLU A 254 -19.31 5.01 -18.19
C GLU A 254 -18.74 4.07 -17.11
N ILE A 255 -17.51 3.60 -17.29
CA ILE A 255 -16.80 2.74 -16.33
C ILE A 255 -16.67 3.45 -14.98
N SER A 256 -16.19 4.70 -15.00
CA SER A 256 -16.00 5.49 -13.78
C SER A 256 -17.31 5.79 -13.06
N THR A 257 -18.39 6.09 -13.79
CA THR A 257 -19.71 6.30 -13.22
C THR A 257 -20.25 5.03 -12.57
N SER A 258 -20.18 3.89 -13.27
CA SER A 258 -20.64 2.60 -12.73
C SER A 258 -19.85 2.20 -11.48
N PHE A 259 -18.52 2.36 -11.50
CA PHE A 259 -17.67 2.08 -10.34
C PHE A 259 -17.99 3.01 -9.16
N LEU A 260 -18.17 4.31 -9.42
CA LEU A 260 -18.50 5.28 -8.39
C LEU A 260 -19.83 4.94 -7.71
N ASN A 261 -20.87 4.61 -8.48
CA ASN A 261 -22.18 4.20 -7.96
C ASN A 261 -22.07 2.97 -7.06
N HIS A 262 -21.24 1.98 -7.45
CA HIS A 262 -21.01 0.79 -6.63
C HIS A 262 -20.29 1.10 -5.32
N VAL A 263 -19.23 1.91 -5.37
CA VAL A 263 -18.44 2.28 -4.19
C VAL A 263 -19.26 3.12 -3.20
N GLN A 264 -20.13 4.01 -3.68
CA GLN A 264 -20.95 4.88 -2.83
C GLN A 264 -21.81 4.10 -1.82
N LEU A 265 -22.21 2.87 -2.14
CA LEU A 265 -22.95 1.99 -1.24
C LEU A 265 -22.16 1.60 0.02
N PHE A 266 -20.83 1.73 -0.01
CA PHE A 266 -19.95 1.53 1.14
C PHE A 266 -19.66 2.81 1.97
N GLN A 267 -19.94 4.02 1.48
CA GLN A 267 -19.27 5.27 1.91
C GLN A 267 -19.67 5.86 3.28
N ALA A 268 -20.17 5.08 4.22
CA ALA A 268 -20.50 5.57 5.57
C ALA A 268 -19.30 5.63 6.55
N ARG A 269 -18.08 5.25 6.14
CA ARG A 269 -16.96 4.99 7.06
C ARG A 269 -15.58 5.41 6.54
N GLU A 270 -14.71 5.73 7.49
CA GLU A 270 -13.32 6.13 7.22
C GLU A 270 -12.50 5.00 6.56
N GLU A 271 -12.82 3.72 6.82
CA GLU A 271 -12.13 2.58 6.18
C GLU A 271 -12.22 2.62 4.65
N PHE A 272 -13.30 3.21 4.10
CA PHE A 272 -13.52 3.35 2.66
C PHE A 272 -12.98 4.67 2.10
N ALA A 273 -12.33 5.52 2.90
CA ALA A 273 -11.78 6.81 2.44
C ALA A 273 -10.72 6.68 1.33
N GLY A 274 -10.15 5.48 1.15
CA GLY A 274 -9.25 5.16 0.05
C GLY A 274 -9.93 5.00 -1.33
N PHE A 275 -11.26 5.04 -1.40
CA PHE A 275 -12.06 4.92 -2.61
C PHE A 275 -12.57 6.29 -3.12
N PRO A 276 -12.99 6.40 -4.40
CA PRO A 276 -13.29 7.68 -4.99
C PRO A 276 -14.68 8.17 -4.57
N VAL A 277 -14.79 9.45 -4.23
CA VAL A 277 -16.08 10.12 -3.96
C VAL A 277 -16.54 10.96 -5.16
N THR A 278 -15.65 11.22 -6.12
CA THR A 278 -15.98 11.96 -7.35
C THR A 278 -15.63 11.16 -8.61
N LEU A 279 -16.30 11.49 -9.72
CA LEU A 279 -16.07 10.87 -11.02
C LEU A 279 -14.61 11.04 -11.50
N GLN A 280 -14.00 12.19 -11.22
CA GLN A 280 -12.60 12.46 -11.58
C GLN A 280 -11.63 11.59 -10.78
N GLN A 281 -11.90 11.40 -9.48
CA GLN A 281 -11.13 10.49 -8.64
C GLN A 281 -11.26 9.04 -9.13
N ALA A 282 -12.48 8.61 -9.46
CA ALA A 282 -12.74 7.28 -10.00
C ALA A 282 -11.96 7.04 -11.29
N SER A 283 -12.04 7.98 -12.24
CA SER A 283 -11.29 7.92 -13.51
C SER A 283 -9.78 7.80 -13.29
N THR A 284 -9.25 8.57 -12.33
CA THR A 284 -7.81 8.57 -12.01
C THR A 284 -7.36 7.25 -11.36
N GLN A 285 -8.16 6.72 -10.42
CA GLN A 285 -7.85 5.49 -9.71
C GLN A 285 -7.90 4.29 -10.64
N LEU A 286 -8.97 4.17 -11.43
CA LEU A 286 -9.13 3.15 -12.45
C LEU A 286 -8.02 3.24 -13.50
N GLY A 287 -7.70 4.45 -13.98
CA GLY A 287 -6.59 4.66 -14.91
C GLY A 287 -5.25 4.16 -14.37
N ARG A 288 -4.93 4.39 -13.08
CA ARG A 288 -3.72 3.86 -12.44
C ARG A 288 -3.73 2.35 -12.31
N PHE A 289 -4.88 1.80 -11.93
CA PHE A 289 -5.08 0.36 -11.77
C PHE A 289 -4.84 -0.37 -13.09
N PHE A 290 -5.34 0.15 -14.21
CA PHE A 290 -5.14 -0.46 -15.54
C PHE A 290 -3.77 -0.18 -16.17
N SER A 291 -3.13 0.95 -15.86
CA SER A 291 -1.85 1.33 -16.49
C SER A 291 -0.63 0.67 -15.82
N SER A 292 -0.77 0.11 -14.62
CA SER A 292 0.35 -0.47 -13.86
C SER A 292 -0.02 -1.82 -13.21
N PRO A 293 -0.15 -2.89 -14.00
CA PRO A 293 -0.54 -4.22 -13.51
C PRO A 293 0.39 -4.80 -12.44
N ARG A 294 1.64 -4.32 -12.38
CA ARG A 294 2.70 -4.83 -11.48
C ARG A 294 2.81 -4.09 -10.15
N ALA A 295 1.98 -3.07 -9.90
CA ALA A 295 1.98 -2.38 -8.62
C ALA A 295 1.18 -3.19 -7.60
N LYS A 296 1.83 -3.65 -6.51
CA LYS A 296 1.17 -4.36 -5.41
C LYS A 296 -0.01 -3.53 -4.90
N THR A 297 -1.22 -3.96 -5.26
CA THR A 297 -2.46 -3.30 -4.88
C THR A 297 -3.05 -4.00 -3.67
N HIS A 298 -3.60 -3.23 -2.73
CA HIS A 298 -4.18 -3.78 -1.51
C HIS A 298 -5.31 -4.78 -1.85
N PRO A 299 -5.36 -5.98 -1.25
CA PRO A 299 -6.37 -7.02 -1.55
C PRO A 299 -7.81 -6.53 -1.52
N PHE A 300 -8.11 -5.64 -0.57
CA PHE A 300 -9.42 -5.01 -0.45
C PHE A 300 -9.91 -4.32 -1.74
N ARG A 301 -9.01 -3.70 -2.52
CA ARG A 301 -9.39 -3.11 -3.82
C ARG A 301 -9.76 -4.17 -4.83
N HIS A 302 -9.05 -5.29 -4.86
CA HIS A 302 -9.40 -6.41 -5.73
C HIS A 302 -10.76 -6.99 -5.35
N LEU A 303 -11.03 -7.17 -4.06
CA LEU A 303 -12.33 -7.65 -3.58
C LEU A 303 -13.48 -6.71 -3.98
N VAL A 304 -13.32 -5.39 -3.85
CA VAL A 304 -14.33 -4.42 -4.31
C VAL A 304 -14.50 -4.46 -5.83
N MET A 305 -13.41 -4.58 -6.59
CA MET A 305 -13.48 -4.74 -8.05
C MET A 305 -14.22 -6.03 -8.45
N ILE A 306 -13.96 -7.13 -7.74
CA ILE A 306 -14.60 -8.42 -8.00
C ILE A 306 -16.08 -8.35 -7.66
N HIS A 307 -16.46 -7.75 -6.53
CA HIS A 307 -17.85 -7.55 -6.16
C HIS A 307 -18.59 -6.66 -7.19
N TRP A 308 -17.96 -5.58 -7.65
CA TRP A 308 -18.53 -4.70 -8.67
C TRP A 308 -18.75 -5.40 -10.02
N LEU A 309 -17.79 -6.20 -10.46
CA LEU A 309 -17.79 -6.78 -11.80
C LEU A 309 -18.45 -8.15 -11.90
N PHE A 310 -18.37 -8.96 -10.85
CA PHE A 310 -18.87 -10.33 -10.88
C PHE A 310 -19.98 -10.57 -9.87
N GLY A 311 -20.11 -9.71 -8.85
CA GLY A 311 -21.06 -9.87 -7.75
C GLY A 311 -20.61 -10.91 -6.73
N THR A 312 -20.27 -12.13 -7.18
CA THR A 312 -19.84 -13.24 -6.32
C THR A 312 -18.44 -13.73 -6.67
N TRP A 313 -17.81 -14.40 -5.70
CA TRP A 313 -16.50 -15.04 -5.90
C TRP A 313 -16.56 -16.15 -6.96
N ASP A 314 -17.61 -16.97 -6.94
CA ASP A 314 -17.77 -18.08 -7.88
C ASP A 314 -17.82 -17.61 -9.33
N ARG A 315 -18.56 -16.53 -9.62
CA ARG A 315 -18.63 -15.95 -10.97
C ARG A 315 -17.26 -15.47 -11.46
N PHE A 316 -16.47 -14.89 -10.56
CA PHE A 316 -15.10 -14.51 -10.86
C PHE A 316 -14.23 -15.73 -11.16
N VAL A 317 -14.24 -16.75 -10.30
CA VAL A 317 -13.46 -17.98 -10.55
C VAL A 317 -13.91 -18.70 -11.82
N GLN A 318 -15.20 -18.77 -12.10
CA GLN A 318 -15.73 -19.38 -13.33
C GLN A 318 -15.24 -18.65 -14.58
N SER A 319 -15.16 -17.31 -14.56
CA SER A 319 -14.57 -16.55 -15.67
C SER A 319 -13.11 -16.95 -15.96
N THR A 320 -12.34 -17.32 -14.92
CA THR A 320 -10.97 -17.82 -15.09
C THR A 320 -10.90 -19.22 -15.72
N SER A 321 -11.94 -20.04 -15.53
CA SER A 321 -11.98 -21.43 -16.01
C SER A 321 -12.32 -21.53 -17.52
N VAL A 322 -13.10 -20.59 -18.04
CA VAL A 322 -13.38 -20.47 -19.48
C VAL A 322 -12.10 -20.12 -20.24
N GLU A 323 -11.24 -19.27 -19.67
CA GLU A 323 -9.92 -18.96 -20.21
C GLU A 323 -8.93 -20.11 -20.05
N LYS A 324 -8.98 -20.93 -19.00
CA LYS A 324 -8.17 -22.18 -18.94
C LYS A 324 -8.48 -23.12 -20.11
N ARG A 325 -9.74 -23.21 -20.56
CA ARG A 325 -10.12 -23.98 -21.76
C ARG A 325 -9.63 -23.37 -23.06
N ALA A 326 -9.56 -22.04 -23.15
CA ALA A 326 -8.99 -21.32 -24.30
C ALA A 326 -7.44 -21.22 -24.28
N ALA A 327 -6.83 -21.30 -23.09
CA ALA A 327 -5.37 -21.23 -22.90
C ALA A 327 -4.69 -22.59 -23.09
N LEU A 328 -5.41 -23.71 -22.91
CA LEU A 328 -4.95 -25.05 -23.25
C LEU A 328 -4.67 -25.23 -24.76
N THR A 329 -5.19 -24.33 -25.61
CA THR A 329 -4.86 -24.29 -27.04
C THR A 329 -3.86 -23.18 -27.41
N GLY A 330 -3.42 -22.34 -26.46
CA GLY A 330 -2.72 -21.10 -26.79
C GLY A 330 -1.49 -20.69 -25.98
N ASP A 331 -1.26 -21.20 -24.76
CA ASP A 331 -0.31 -20.51 -23.86
C ASP A 331 0.58 -21.43 -23.01
N MET A 332 1.62 -21.97 -23.65
CA MET A 332 2.83 -22.51 -22.97
C MET A 332 4.12 -21.80 -23.43
N THR A 333 4.05 -20.79 -24.30
CA THR A 333 5.20 -20.39 -25.12
C THR A 333 5.88 -19.10 -24.69
N GLN A 334 5.32 -18.29 -23.78
CA GLN A 334 5.88 -16.95 -23.49
C GLN A 334 6.79 -16.88 -22.25
N SER A 335 6.56 -17.66 -21.20
CA SER A 335 7.36 -17.55 -19.97
C SER A 335 8.72 -18.29 -20.05
N ARG A 336 8.78 -19.45 -20.73
CA ARG A 336 10.05 -20.14 -21.05
C ARG A 336 10.89 -19.45 -22.13
N LYS A 337 10.31 -18.51 -22.89
CA LYS A 337 10.97 -17.85 -24.02
C LYS A 337 12.10 -16.91 -23.58
N GLY A 338 11.93 -16.19 -22.48
CA GLY A 338 12.91 -15.21 -22.00
C GLY A 338 14.24 -15.80 -21.53
N GLU A 339 14.19 -16.94 -20.82
CA GLU A 339 15.39 -17.67 -20.38
C GLU A 339 16.06 -18.44 -21.52
N VAL A 340 15.28 -19.05 -22.41
CA VAL A 340 15.80 -19.79 -23.58
C VAL A 340 16.39 -18.84 -24.64
N ASP A 341 15.79 -17.67 -24.88
CA ASP A 341 16.31 -16.66 -25.82
C ASP A 341 17.62 -16.02 -25.30
N CYS A 342 17.81 -15.91 -23.98
CA CYS A 342 19.06 -15.45 -23.36
C CYS A 342 20.23 -16.41 -23.66
N ALA A 343 20.01 -17.72 -23.48
CA ALA A 343 21.00 -18.75 -23.74
C ALA A 343 21.35 -18.84 -25.23
N ARG A 344 20.32 -18.93 -26.10
CA ARG A 344 20.47 -18.98 -27.56
C ARG A 344 21.19 -17.75 -28.12
N ARG A 345 20.96 -16.56 -27.54
CA ARG A 345 21.62 -15.33 -27.98
C ARG A 345 23.13 -15.31 -27.69
N LYS A 346 23.57 -15.86 -26.55
CA LYS A 346 25.00 -15.97 -26.23
C LYS A 346 25.72 -16.94 -27.18
N GLU A 347 25.10 -18.09 -27.45
CA GLU A 347 25.62 -19.09 -28.38
C GLU A 347 25.72 -18.55 -29.81
N PHE A 348 24.66 -17.86 -30.28
CA PHE A 348 24.67 -17.17 -31.57
C PHE A 348 25.79 -16.11 -31.66
N GLU A 349 26.00 -15.30 -30.62
CA GLU A 349 27.05 -14.27 -30.62
C GLU A 349 28.47 -14.87 -30.71
N VAL A 350 28.71 -16.03 -30.08
CA VAL A 350 29.99 -16.76 -30.18
C VAL A 350 30.21 -17.27 -31.60
N LEU A 351 29.21 -17.91 -32.21
CA LEU A 351 29.30 -18.48 -33.56
C LEU A 351 29.55 -17.44 -34.65
N VAL A 352 28.96 -16.24 -34.52
CA VAL A 352 29.12 -15.18 -35.53
C VAL A 352 30.41 -14.36 -35.30
N ARG A 353 30.89 -14.21 -34.06
CA ARG A 353 32.16 -13.50 -33.77
C ARG A 353 33.41 -14.30 -34.16
N GLY A 354 33.35 -15.63 -34.14
CA GLY A 354 34.44 -16.50 -34.59
C GLY A 354 34.70 -16.49 -36.11
N LYS A 355 33.91 -15.75 -36.90
CA LYS A 355 33.92 -15.70 -38.38
C LYS A 355 33.66 -17.04 -39.09
N SER A 356 33.36 -18.12 -38.36
CA SER A 356 33.15 -19.46 -38.92
C SER A 356 31.77 -19.65 -39.57
N PHE A 357 30.77 -18.83 -39.23
CA PHE A 357 29.40 -18.95 -39.75
C PHE A 357 28.83 -17.62 -40.25
N SER A 358 28.08 -17.65 -41.35
CA SER A 358 27.25 -16.50 -41.75
C SER A 358 26.10 -16.31 -40.75
N PRO A 359 25.56 -15.09 -40.55
CA PRO A 359 24.44 -14.84 -39.63
C PRO A 359 23.22 -15.73 -39.88
N ARG A 360 23.01 -16.17 -41.13
CA ARG A 360 21.94 -17.11 -41.48
C ARG A 360 22.27 -18.55 -41.07
N ALA A 361 23.51 -18.98 -41.27
CA ALA A 361 23.95 -20.33 -40.88
C ALA A 361 24.01 -20.49 -39.35
N ALA A 362 24.51 -19.47 -38.64
CA ALA A 362 24.48 -19.41 -37.18
C ALA A 362 23.05 -19.35 -36.62
N GLY A 363 22.12 -18.72 -37.35
CA GLY A 363 20.72 -18.70 -36.96
C GLY A 363 20.06 -20.08 -37.07
N LEU A 364 20.37 -20.80 -38.15
CA LEU A 364 19.86 -22.15 -38.38
C LEU A 364 20.38 -23.15 -37.34
N SER A 365 21.67 -23.05 -36.98
CA SER A 365 22.29 -23.94 -35.98
C SER A 365 21.75 -23.73 -34.56
N VAL A 366 21.31 -22.51 -34.22
CA VAL A 366 20.72 -22.16 -32.91
C VAL A 366 19.18 -22.30 -32.93
N GLY A 367 18.59 -22.70 -34.05
CA GLY A 367 17.14 -22.90 -34.18
C GLY A 367 16.32 -21.61 -34.16
N ILE A 368 16.87 -20.50 -34.67
CA ILE A 368 16.20 -19.20 -34.76
C ILE A 368 15.89 -18.82 -36.21
N ASP A 369 14.77 -18.13 -36.40
CA ASP A 369 14.36 -17.62 -37.70
C ASP A 369 15.44 -16.68 -38.32
N PRO A 370 15.69 -16.74 -39.65
CA PRO A 370 16.70 -15.91 -40.32
C PRO A 370 16.55 -14.40 -40.13
N GLN A 371 15.34 -13.87 -39.90
CA GLN A 371 15.13 -12.45 -39.62
C GLN A 371 15.57 -12.12 -38.19
N THR A 372 15.24 -12.96 -37.22
CA THR A 372 15.70 -12.82 -35.82
C THR A 372 17.23 -12.86 -35.74
N ALA A 373 17.86 -13.78 -36.47
CA ALA A 373 19.32 -13.88 -36.56
C ALA A 373 19.97 -12.60 -37.12
N GLN A 374 19.37 -11.97 -38.13
CA GLN A 374 19.87 -10.71 -38.68
C GLN A 374 19.73 -9.54 -37.71
N VAL A 375 18.65 -9.47 -36.93
CA VAL A 375 18.46 -8.45 -35.90
C VAL A 375 19.50 -8.62 -34.78
N TRP A 376 19.79 -9.86 -34.38
CA TRP A 376 20.81 -10.15 -33.36
C TRP A 376 22.20 -9.79 -33.87
N ALA A 377 22.55 -10.18 -35.10
CA ALA A 377 23.81 -9.79 -35.72
C ALA A 377 24.00 -8.26 -35.79
N ALA A 378 22.94 -7.53 -36.15
CA ALA A 378 22.96 -6.07 -36.21
C ALA A 378 23.15 -5.42 -34.82
N LYS A 379 22.52 -5.97 -33.77
CA LYS A 379 22.74 -5.53 -32.38
C LYS A 379 24.16 -5.80 -31.89
N SER A 380 24.79 -6.86 -32.40
CA SER A 380 26.16 -7.24 -32.05
C SER A 380 27.22 -6.57 -32.93
N GLY A 381 26.82 -5.60 -33.77
CA GLY A 381 27.74 -4.77 -34.56
C GLY A 381 28.14 -5.34 -35.91
N ILE A 382 27.52 -6.44 -36.35
CA ILE A 382 27.95 -7.20 -37.53
C ILE A 382 27.09 -6.80 -38.73
N ALA A 383 27.74 -6.27 -39.77
CA ALA A 383 27.07 -5.86 -41.00
C ALA A 383 26.62 -7.08 -41.81
N VAL A 384 25.32 -7.18 -42.10
CA VAL A 384 24.75 -8.27 -42.90
C VAL A 384 24.73 -7.85 -44.38
N GLN A 385 25.48 -8.56 -45.22
CA GLN A 385 25.44 -8.40 -46.68
C GLN A 385 24.06 -8.80 -47.23
N ARG A 386 23.46 -7.98 -48.11
CA ARG A 386 22.09 -8.18 -48.62
C ARG A 386 21.97 -8.04 -50.13
N ARG A 387 21.11 -8.89 -50.72
CA ARG A 387 20.60 -8.77 -52.10
C ARG A 387 19.15 -8.26 -52.07
N PRO A 388 18.85 -6.98 -52.39
CA PRO A 388 17.49 -6.43 -52.28
C PRO A 388 16.57 -6.89 -53.43
N LYS A 389 15.28 -7.13 -53.15
CA LYS A 389 14.25 -7.39 -54.18
C LYS A 389 13.35 -6.18 -54.53
N LYS A 390 13.26 -5.13 -53.69
CA LYS A 390 12.37 -3.95 -53.92
C LYS A 390 12.86 -2.58 -53.43
N LEU A 391 13.87 -2.50 -52.56
CA LEU A 391 14.37 -1.23 -52.03
C LEU A 391 15.72 -0.92 -52.69
N HIS A 392 15.71 -0.03 -53.69
CA HIS A 392 16.92 0.45 -54.35
C HIS A 392 17.85 1.17 -53.37
N SER A 393 19.17 1.17 -53.65
CA SER A 393 20.22 1.64 -52.74
C SER A 393 20.00 3.06 -52.21
N ASP A 394 19.45 3.96 -53.04
CA ASP A 394 19.35 5.37 -52.69
C ASP A 394 18.12 5.69 -51.84
N LEU A 395 17.00 5.00 -52.08
CA LEU A 395 15.82 5.04 -51.22
C LEU A 395 16.10 4.47 -49.82
N ARG A 396 16.97 3.44 -49.73
CA ARG A 396 17.44 2.93 -48.44
C ARG A 396 18.28 3.97 -47.69
N LYS A 397 19.24 4.61 -48.36
CA LYS A 397 20.07 5.67 -47.76
C LYS A 397 19.20 6.82 -47.25
N LEU A 398 18.14 7.19 -47.99
CA LEU A 398 17.15 8.18 -47.57
C LEU A 398 16.40 7.73 -46.30
N ALA A 399 15.86 6.51 -46.28
CA ALA A 399 15.17 5.96 -45.11
C ALA A 399 16.07 5.93 -43.86
N ILE A 400 17.32 5.48 -44.00
CA ILE A 400 18.30 5.45 -42.90
C ILE A 400 18.58 6.88 -42.41
N ARG A 401 18.80 7.84 -43.31
CA ARG A 401 19.05 9.24 -42.95
C ARG A 401 17.88 9.84 -42.17
N ARG A 402 16.64 9.58 -42.60
CA ARG A 402 15.42 10.06 -41.95
C ARG A 402 15.21 9.41 -40.58
N LEU A 403 15.44 8.11 -40.47
CA LEU A 403 15.37 7.38 -39.20
C LEU A 403 16.48 7.81 -38.23
N ARG A 404 17.72 8.05 -38.68
CA ARG A 404 18.78 8.61 -37.81
C ARG A 404 18.39 9.97 -37.22
N ARG A 405 17.58 10.74 -37.94
CA ARG A 405 17.00 12.01 -37.47
C ARG A 405 15.72 11.83 -36.65
N GLY A 406 15.34 10.61 -36.29
CA GLY A 406 14.16 10.33 -35.44
C GLY A 406 12.81 10.53 -36.14
N ALA A 407 12.74 10.44 -37.47
CA ALA A 407 11.47 10.52 -38.20
C ALA A 407 10.51 9.37 -37.80
N GLU A 408 9.21 9.59 -37.94
CA GLU A 408 8.21 8.55 -37.67
C GLU A 408 8.23 7.48 -38.76
N LYS A 409 8.05 6.22 -38.37
CA LYS A 409 8.11 5.08 -39.30
C LYS A 409 7.07 5.18 -40.42
N SER A 410 5.86 5.63 -40.09
CA SER A 410 4.76 5.89 -41.02
C SER A 410 5.14 6.94 -42.07
N ALA A 411 5.68 8.08 -41.64
CA ALA A 411 6.12 9.14 -42.55
C ALA A 411 7.23 8.68 -43.50
N VAL A 412 8.22 7.93 -43.00
CA VAL A 412 9.31 7.38 -43.82
C VAL A 412 8.80 6.31 -44.80
N ALA A 413 7.81 5.52 -44.38
CA ALA A 413 7.18 4.49 -45.22
C ALA A 413 6.45 5.12 -46.40
N THR A 414 5.67 6.18 -46.16
CA THR A 414 4.97 6.94 -47.20
C THR A 414 5.94 7.63 -48.16
N GLU A 415 6.97 8.29 -47.64
CA GLU A 415 7.98 9.04 -48.43
C GLU A 415 8.79 8.13 -49.36
N VAL A 416 9.03 6.88 -48.94
CA VAL A 416 9.84 5.90 -49.69
C VAL A 416 8.97 4.95 -50.53
N GLY A 417 7.65 5.02 -50.41
CA GLY A 417 6.71 4.16 -51.15
C GLY A 417 6.76 2.68 -50.74
N VAL A 418 7.00 2.39 -49.45
CA VAL A 418 7.11 1.02 -48.92
C VAL A 418 6.26 0.83 -47.67
N SER A 419 6.01 -0.43 -47.29
CA SER A 419 5.27 -0.72 -46.05
C SER A 419 6.02 -0.28 -44.78
N ILE A 420 5.28 0.03 -43.71
CA ILE A 420 5.83 0.32 -42.37
C ILE A 420 6.70 -0.84 -41.86
N GLU A 421 6.34 -2.07 -42.21
CA GLU A 421 7.11 -3.28 -41.87
C GLU A 421 8.47 -3.30 -42.56
N THR A 422 8.56 -2.85 -43.82
CA THR A 422 9.84 -2.68 -44.52
C THR A 422 10.75 -1.68 -43.79
N ILE A 423 10.19 -0.56 -43.32
CA ILE A 423 10.93 0.45 -42.56
C ILE A 423 11.33 -0.05 -41.16
N SER A 424 10.45 -0.78 -40.48
CA SER A 424 10.77 -1.43 -39.19
C SER A 424 11.88 -2.47 -39.35
N ARG A 425 11.88 -3.22 -40.46
CA ARG A 425 12.96 -4.15 -40.80
C ARG A 425 14.28 -3.42 -41.01
N VAL A 426 14.30 -2.29 -41.74
CA VAL A 426 15.51 -1.47 -41.89
C VAL A 426 16.00 -0.98 -40.53
N LEU A 427 15.10 -0.49 -39.67
CA LEU A 427 15.43 0.01 -38.33
C LEU A 427 16.10 -1.05 -37.44
N TRP A 428 15.60 -2.30 -37.45
CA TRP A 428 16.10 -3.37 -36.59
C TRP A 428 17.37 -4.05 -37.11
N THR A 429 17.65 -3.93 -38.40
CA THR A 429 18.72 -4.70 -39.05
C THR A 429 19.89 -3.86 -39.51
N GLU A 430 19.78 -2.53 -39.44
CA GLU A 430 20.91 -1.61 -39.60
C GLU A 430 21.63 -1.42 -38.27
N VAL A 431 22.94 -1.64 -38.29
CA VAL A 431 23.80 -1.53 -37.10
C VAL A 431 23.70 -0.12 -36.52
N GLY A 432 23.34 -0.04 -35.23
CA GLY A 432 23.24 1.23 -34.49
C GLY A 432 22.07 2.14 -34.87
N LEU A 433 21.25 1.81 -35.89
CA LEU A 433 20.18 2.69 -36.36
C LEU A 433 19.03 2.81 -35.35
N GLN A 434 18.63 1.69 -34.72
CA GLN A 434 17.62 1.70 -33.66
C GLN A 434 18.02 2.61 -32.49
N ARG A 435 19.29 2.54 -32.06
CA ARG A 435 19.83 3.38 -30.99
C ARG A 435 19.81 4.85 -31.38
N ALA A 436 20.34 5.19 -32.55
CA ALA A 436 20.35 6.56 -33.07
C ALA A 436 18.93 7.14 -33.24
N TRP A 437 17.97 6.33 -33.72
CA TRP A 437 16.57 6.75 -33.86
C TRP A 437 15.92 7.02 -32.49
N THR A 438 16.16 6.15 -31.50
CA THR A 438 15.64 6.33 -30.14
C THR A 438 16.26 7.55 -29.45
N GLU A 439 17.57 7.74 -29.55
CA GLU A 439 18.29 8.91 -29.03
C GLU A 439 17.79 10.21 -29.68
N ALA A 440 17.67 10.25 -31.01
CA ALA A 440 17.17 11.42 -31.73
C ALA A 440 15.72 11.78 -31.36
N ARG A 441 14.85 10.78 -31.13
CA ARG A 441 13.48 11.03 -30.66
C ARG A 441 13.43 11.49 -29.22
N HIS A 442 14.27 10.92 -28.36
CA HIS A 442 14.41 11.36 -26.98
C HIS A 442 14.88 12.81 -26.92
N GLU A 443 15.85 13.18 -27.76
CA GLU A 443 16.34 14.56 -27.86
C GLU A 443 15.27 15.52 -28.37
N ARG A 444 14.51 15.13 -29.39
CA ARG A 444 13.39 15.94 -29.89
C ARG A 444 12.31 16.13 -28.82
N ALA A 445 11.96 15.07 -28.09
CA ALA A 445 11.00 15.15 -27.00
C ALA A 445 11.51 16.05 -25.87
N ARG A 446 12.81 15.98 -25.55
CA ARG A 446 13.49 16.89 -24.61
C ARG A 446 13.39 18.33 -25.06
N ALA A 447 13.81 18.63 -26.29
CA ALA A 447 13.78 19.97 -26.84
C ALA A 447 12.35 20.55 -26.88
N GLN A 448 11.36 19.73 -27.26
CA GLN A 448 9.96 20.16 -27.28
C GLN A 448 9.42 20.43 -25.87
N ALA A 449 9.68 19.54 -24.91
CA ALA A 449 9.23 19.72 -23.54
C ALA A 449 9.90 20.94 -22.89
N ARG A 450 11.21 21.14 -23.11
CA ARG A 450 11.93 22.35 -22.69
C ARG A 450 11.36 23.62 -23.33
N LYS A 451 11.06 23.60 -24.63
CA LYS A 451 10.46 24.75 -25.36
C LYS A 451 9.09 25.12 -24.81
N VAL A 452 8.21 24.14 -24.60
CA VAL A 452 6.88 24.36 -24.00
C VAL A 452 7.01 24.95 -22.60
N TRP A 453 7.91 24.38 -21.79
CA TRP A 453 8.13 24.85 -20.42
C TRP A 453 8.75 26.25 -20.36
N ALA A 454 9.72 26.56 -21.23
CA ALA A 454 10.33 27.88 -21.35
C ALA A 454 9.32 28.95 -21.82
N LYS A 455 8.45 28.62 -22.78
CA LYS A 455 7.36 29.51 -23.19
C LYS A 455 6.42 29.84 -22.03
N LEU A 456 6.08 28.84 -21.21
CA LEU A 456 5.28 29.00 -20.00
C LEU A 456 5.96 29.86 -18.94
N LEU A 457 7.28 29.70 -18.75
CA LEU A 457 8.05 30.55 -17.84
C LEU A 457 8.02 32.02 -18.28
N ASN A 458 8.18 32.28 -19.58
CA ASN A 458 8.20 33.65 -20.10
C ASN A 458 6.81 34.31 -20.07
N THR A 459 5.73 33.54 -20.21
CA THR A 459 4.36 34.07 -20.28
C THR A 459 3.64 34.11 -18.94
N SER A 460 4.05 33.30 -17.96
CA SER A 460 3.26 33.09 -16.73
C SER A 460 4.10 32.78 -15.48
N SER A 461 5.37 33.19 -15.44
CA SER A 461 6.25 32.97 -14.26
C SER A 461 5.68 33.51 -12.94
N ALA A 462 4.92 34.61 -12.98
CA ALA A 462 4.32 35.24 -11.79
C ALA A 462 3.23 34.39 -11.10
N MET A 463 2.60 33.45 -11.81
CA MET A 463 1.48 32.63 -11.29
C MET A 463 1.94 31.40 -10.49
N GLY A 464 3.25 31.12 -10.51
CA GLY A 464 3.89 30.12 -9.66
C GLY A 464 3.78 28.66 -10.14
N MET A 465 4.64 27.81 -9.56
CA MET A 465 4.88 26.42 -9.96
C MET A 465 3.62 25.54 -9.95
N LYS A 466 2.71 25.76 -9.00
CA LYS A 466 1.47 24.98 -8.87
C LYS A 466 0.53 25.19 -10.06
N TRP A 467 0.46 26.42 -10.56
CA TRP A 467 -0.39 26.79 -11.70
C TRP A 467 0.18 26.27 -13.02
N MET A 468 1.49 26.43 -13.24
CA MET A 468 2.17 25.93 -14.45
C MET A 468 2.03 24.42 -14.66
N ARG A 469 1.99 23.63 -13.57
CA ARG A 469 1.77 22.17 -13.63
C ARG A 469 0.37 21.78 -14.12
N THR A 470 -0.61 22.67 -13.94
CA THR A 470 -1.99 22.43 -14.36
C THR A 470 -2.17 22.73 -15.83
N ILE A 471 -1.45 23.73 -16.38
CA ILE A 471 -1.55 24.13 -17.78
C ILE A 471 -0.85 23.14 -18.71
N GLU A 472 0.38 22.73 -18.40
CA GLU A 472 1.14 21.76 -19.24
C GLU A 472 1.60 20.53 -18.43
N PRO A 473 0.66 19.65 -18.04
CA PRO A 473 0.98 18.47 -17.24
C PRO A 473 1.85 17.45 -17.99
N ALA A 474 1.70 17.35 -19.32
CA ALA A 474 2.46 16.43 -20.15
C ALA A 474 3.95 16.82 -20.23
N ALA A 475 4.24 18.11 -20.47
CA ALA A 475 5.62 18.62 -20.52
C ALA A 475 6.30 18.49 -19.14
N TYR A 476 5.61 18.85 -18.06
CA TYR A 476 6.12 18.69 -16.69
C TYR A 476 6.43 17.23 -16.35
N ALA A 477 5.49 16.31 -16.61
CA ALA A 477 5.67 14.90 -16.29
C ALA A 477 6.77 14.23 -17.13
N TRP A 478 7.00 14.72 -18.36
CA TRP A 478 8.10 14.26 -19.21
C TRP A 478 9.46 14.76 -18.68
N LEU A 479 9.60 16.07 -18.41
CA LEU A 479 10.82 16.68 -17.87
C LEU A 479 11.17 16.11 -16.49
N TYR A 480 10.19 15.90 -15.62
CA TYR A 480 10.43 15.33 -14.30
C TYR A 480 11.03 13.91 -14.34
N ARG A 481 10.63 13.09 -15.31
CA ARG A 481 11.09 11.70 -15.45
C ARG A 481 12.41 11.57 -16.22
N ASN A 482 12.65 12.46 -17.19
CA ASN A 482 13.75 12.30 -18.15
C ASN A 482 14.80 13.43 -18.10
N ASP A 483 14.53 14.56 -17.44
CA ASP A 483 15.37 15.77 -17.46
C ASP A 483 15.16 16.67 -16.21
N ARG A 484 15.31 16.06 -15.03
CA ARG A 484 14.92 16.66 -13.75
C ARG A 484 15.80 17.83 -13.33
N SER A 485 17.11 17.78 -13.62
CA SER A 485 18.06 18.85 -13.28
C SER A 485 17.69 20.16 -13.98
N TRP A 486 17.46 20.10 -15.29
CA TRP A 486 17.06 21.27 -16.09
C TRP A 486 15.74 21.88 -15.58
N LEU A 487 14.77 21.05 -15.18
CA LEU A 487 13.49 21.52 -14.63
C LEU A 487 13.66 22.26 -13.28
N ILE A 488 14.61 21.85 -12.44
CA ILE A 488 14.87 22.49 -11.14
C ILE A 488 15.53 23.86 -11.33
N GLU A 489 16.43 23.97 -12.31
CA GLU A 489 17.09 25.22 -12.70
C GLU A 489 16.11 26.20 -13.35
N ASN A 490 15.13 25.70 -14.09
CA ASN A 490 14.14 26.48 -14.84
C ASN A 490 12.77 26.47 -14.13
N LYS A 491 12.74 26.93 -12.87
CA LYS A 491 11.51 27.11 -12.07
C LYS A 491 11.19 28.60 -11.91
N PRO A 492 9.90 28.99 -11.80
CA PRO A 492 9.56 30.38 -11.52
C PRO A 492 10.11 30.81 -10.17
N SER A 493 10.59 32.05 -10.08
CA SER A 493 10.98 32.67 -8.81
C SER A 493 9.80 32.63 -7.83
N PRO A 494 10.04 32.41 -6.52
CA PRO A 494 8.97 32.41 -5.53
C PRO A 494 8.20 33.74 -5.58
N ASN A 495 6.87 33.67 -5.66
CA ASN A 495 6.01 34.86 -5.65
C ASN A 495 6.17 35.58 -4.29
N PRO A 496 6.58 36.87 -4.24
CA PRO A 496 6.77 37.59 -2.98
C PRO A 496 5.49 37.69 -2.12
N SER A 497 4.31 37.52 -2.72
CA SER A 497 3.01 37.51 -2.00
C SER A 497 2.76 36.25 -1.16
N HIS A 498 3.63 35.24 -1.25
CA HIS A 498 3.59 34.03 -0.42
C HIS A 498 4.86 33.86 0.43
N ARG A 499 5.52 34.96 0.79
CA ARG A 499 6.41 34.91 1.95
C ARG A 499 5.50 34.68 3.16
N PRO A 500 5.61 33.57 3.92
CA PRO A 500 4.98 33.53 5.23
C PRO A 500 5.46 34.78 5.98
N PRO A 501 4.59 35.48 6.74
CA PRO A 501 5.06 36.58 7.56
C PRO A 501 6.29 36.07 8.32
N GLN A 502 7.41 36.80 8.23
CA GLN A 502 8.55 36.56 9.09
C GLN A 502 7.95 36.41 10.50
N PRO A 503 8.10 35.27 11.19
CA PRO A 503 7.59 35.16 12.54
C PRO A 503 8.18 36.34 13.29
N ALA A 504 7.32 37.22 13.81
CA ALA A 504 7.74 38.38 14.58
C ALA A 504 8.84 37.91 15.52
N ALA A 505 9.99 38.60 15.51
CA ALA A 505 11.14 38.24 16.32
C ALA A 505 10.62 37.92 17.72
N ILE A 506 10.70 36.65 18.11
CA ILE A 506 10.10 36.20 19.36
C ILE A 506 10.83 36.95 20.46
N ASP A 507 10.13 37.85 21.14
CA ASP A 507 10.65 38.53 22.31
C ASP A 507 10.78 37.50 23.43
N TRP A 508 11.99 36.92 23.50
CA TRP A 508 12.31 35.88 24.46
C TRP A 508 12.30 36.41 25.88
N GLN A 509 12.60 37.70 26.10
CA GLN A 509 12.65 38.30 27.43
C GLN A 509 11.24 38.46 27.99
N ALA A 510 10.33 39.10 27.26
CA ALA A 510 8.93 39.24 27.68
C ALA A 510 8.25 37.88 27.87
N ARG A 511 8.61 36.89 27.02
CA ARG A 511 8.08 35.54 27.13
C ARG A 511 8.62 34.78 28.34
N ASP A 512 9.89 34.98 28.69
CA ASP A 512 10.51 34.36 29.86
C ASP A 512 9.92 34.87 31.17
N GLU A 513 9.67 36.17 31.27
CA GLU A 513 8.96 36.77 32.41
C GLU A 513 7.53 36.19 32.53
N GLN A 514 6.79 36.13 31.42
CA GLN A 514 5.43 35.60 31.42
C GLN A 514 5.38 34.13 31.84
N LEU A 515 6.29 33.30 31.32
CA LEU A 515 6.32 31.87 31.62
C LEU A 515 6.83 31.60 33.04
N SER A 516 7.77 32.39 33.55
CA SER A 516 8.22 32.31 34.95
C SER A 516 7.06 32.52 35.92
N VAL A 517 6.27 33.57 35.73
CA VAL A 517 5.08 33.84 36.56
C VAL A 517 4.04 32.73 36.41
N ALA A 518 3.84 32.20 35.20
CA ALA A 518 2.92 31.08 34.98
C ALA A 518 3.36 29.81 35.71
N VAL A 519 4.67 29.53 35.75
CA VAL A 519 5.25 28.38 36.50
C VAL A 519 4.97 28.52 37.99
N GLU A 520 5.21 29.70 38.58
CA GLU A 520 4.96 29.93 40.00
C GLU A 520 3.47 29.77 40.36
N ARG A 521 2.57 30.33 39.53
CA ARG A 521 1.12 30.16 39.71
C ARG A 521 0.69 28.69 39.60
N ALA A 522 1.21 27.96 38.61
CA ALA A 522 0.90 26.54 38.45
C ALA A 522 1.41 25.69 39.63
N CYS A 523 2.56 26.07 40.22
CA CYS A 523 3.06 25.42 41.43
C CYS A 523 2.18 25.69 42.65
N LEU A 524 1.69 26.93 42.81
CA LEU A 524 0.74 27.27 43.88
C LEU A 524 -0.59 26.53 43.69
N GLN A 525 -1.08 26.44 42.46
CA GLN A 525 -2.30 25.69 42.14
C GLN A 525 -2.15 24.20 42.47
N LEU A 526 -1.03 23.57 42.10
CA LEU A 526 -0.74 22.18 42.45
C LEU A 526 -0.72 21.96 43.98
N LEU A 527 -0.16 22.91 44.72
CA LEU A 527 -0.10 22.84 46.18
C LEU A 527 -1.48 23.02 46.83
N GLN A 528 -2.30 23.95 46.33
CA GLN A 528 -3.62 24.25 46.89
C GLN A 528 -4.68 23.20 46.53
N GLU A 529 -4.73 22.74 45.28
CA GLU A 529 -5.78 21.83 44.79
C GLU A 529 -5.47 20.36 45.06
N ARG A 530 -4.19 19.99 45.05
CA ARG A 530 -3.76 18.58 45.12
C ARG A 530 -2.90 18.27 46.33
N GLY A 531 -2.52 19.28 47.13
CA GLY A 531 -1.55 19.10 48.22
C GLY A 531 -0.16 18.68 47.73
N GLU A 532 0.09 18.73 46.42
CA GLU A 532 1.30 18.18 45.80
C GLU A 532 2.28 19.30 45.44
N ARG A 533 3.53 19.15 45.89
CA ARG A 533 4.65 19.98 45.40
C ARG A 533 5.12 19.50 44.03
N LEU A 534 5.66 20.42 43.25
CA LEU A 534 6.25 20.11 41.94
C LEU A 534 7.47 19.18 42.10
N ARG A 535 7.39 17.97 41.54
CA ARG A 535 8.48 16.97 41.55
C ARG A 535 9.20 16.89 40.20
N HIS A 536 8.46 17.03 39.11
CA HIS A 536 9.00 17.01 37.76
C HIS A 536 8.34 18.07 36.87
N VAL A 537 9.13 18.69 36.01
CA VAL A 537 8.66 19.70 35.03
C VAL A 537 7.49 19.22 34.16
N ASN A 538 7.37 17.89 33.94
CA ASN A 538 6.26 17.30 33.19
C ASN A 538 4.89 17.59 33.81
N GLN A 539 4.80 17.82 35.13
CA GLN A 539 3.55 18.17 35.81
C GLN A 539 3.06 19.58 35.42
N LEU A 540 3.95 20.44 34.92
CA LEU A 540 3.59 21.79 34.46
C LEU A 540 3.09 21.82 33.02
N TYR A 541 3.38 20.81 32.19
CA TYR A 541 3.00 20.82 30.78
C TYR A 541 1.49 20.79 30.51
N PRO A 542 0.66 20.06 31.29
CA PRO A 542 -0.79 20.15 31.18
C PRO A 542 -1.33 21.51 31.65
N LEU A 543 -0.70 22.13 32.65
CA LEU A 543 -1.13 23.40 33.24
C LEU A 543 -0.68 24.62 32.43
N ILE A 544 0.45 24.49 31.73
CA ILE A 544 1.05 25.55 30.92
C ILE A 544 1.38 24.99 29.51
N PRO A 545 0.37 24.86 28.61
CA PRO A 545 0.58 24.34 27.26
C PRO A 545 1.62 25.13 26.44
N GLN A 546 1.76 26.43 26.73
CA GLN A 546 2.76 27.30 26.10
C GLN A 546 4.20 26.92 26.46
N LEU A 547 4.43 26.42 27.68
CA LEU A 547 5.72 25.89 28.12
C LEU A 547 6.04 24.57 27.41
N HIS A 548 5.05 23.69 27.26
CA HIS A 548 5.22 22.41 26.54
C HIS A 548 5.61 22.62 25.06
N ALA A 549 4.98 23.60 24.39
CA ALA A 549 5.31 23.97 23.01
C ALA A 549 6.75 24.48 22.83
N LYS A 550 7.40 24.92 23.92
CA LYS A 550 8.75 25.50 23.91
C LYS A 550 9.78 24.68 24.69
N ARG A 551 9.48 23.40 24.99
CA ARG A 551 10.37 22.50 25.73
C ARG A 551 11.78 22.37 25.13
N GLY A 552 11.92 22.52 23.80
CA GLY A 552 13.20 22.48 23.10
C GLY A 552 13.98 23.81 23.06
N HIS A 553 13.43 24.88 23.67
CA HIS A 553 14.03 26.21 23.72
C HIS A 553 14.16 26.75 25.15
N LEU A 554 14.16 25.87 26.15
CA LEU A 554 14.34 26.24 27.55
C LEU A 554 15.68 26.93 27.83
N ASP A 555 16.68 26.79 26.95
CA ASP A 555 17.97 27.51 27.03
C ASP A 555 17.83 29.02 26.80
N LYS A 556 16.73 29.44 26.16
CA LYS A 556 16.42 30.86 25.90
C LYS A 556 15.49 31.47 26.94
N LEU A 557 15.17 30.73 28.02
CA LEU A 557 14.21 31.11 29.07
C LEU A 557 14.85 30.95 30.46
N PRO A 558 15.87 31.75 30.81
CA PRO A 558 16.61 31.62 32.07
C PRO A 558 15.76 31.82 33.34
N LEU A 559 14.81 32.77 33.36
CA LEU A 559 13.92 33.03 34.51
C LEU A 559 12.96 31.87 34.73
N THR A 560 12.33 31.38 33.65
CA THR A 560 11.43 30.22 33.69
C THR A 560 12.16 28.98 34.17
N ARG A 561 13.39 28.76 33.70
CA ARG A 561 14.24 27.66 34.17
C ARG A 561 14.55 27.78 35.66
N LEU A 562 14.91 28.98 36.13
CA LEU A 562 15.20 29.25 37.53
C LEU A 562 13.96 29.04 38.41
N ALA A 563 12.78 29.46 37.97
CA ALA A 563 11.51 29.23 38.67
C ALA A 563 11.21 27.73 38.80
N ILE A 564 11.33 26.95 37.73
CA ILE A 564 11.15 25.49 37.76
C ILE A 564 12.14 24.85 38.74
N GLN A 565 13.42 25.26 38.70
CA GLN A 565 14.45 24.73 39.59
C GLN A 565 14.20 25.09 41.05
N ARG A 566 13.81 26.34 41.36
CA ARG A 566 13.44 26.78 42.72
C ARG A 566 12.24 26.01 43.26
N SER A 567 11.22 25.83 42.44
CA SER A 567 10.00 25.10 42.83
C SER A 567 10.26 23.61 43.08
N ILE A 568 11.22 23.01 42.38
CA ILE A 568 11.65 21.61 42.61
C ILE A 568 12.61 21.52 43.83
N ALA A 569 13.49 22.51 44.01
CA ALA A 569 14.53 22.52 45.04
C ALA A 569 14.07 22.98 46.43
N ALA A 570 12.93 23.67 46.54
CA ALA A 570 12.35 24.11 47.81
C ALA A 570 11.85 22.92 48.66
N ARG A 571 12.77 22.17 49.28
CA ARG A 571 12.52 21.32 50.45
C ARG A 571 12.52 22.20 51.71
N PRO A 572 11.58 22.03 52.66
CA PRO A 572 11.75 22.62 53.97
C PRO A 572 12.92 21.93 54.69
N GLN A 573 13.83 22.70 55.28
CA GLN A 573 14.53 22.25 56.47
C GLN A 573 13.53 22.36 57.62
N GLY A 574 13.11 21.22 58.18
CA GLY A 574 12.24 21.18 59.37
C GLY A 574 10.75 21.31 59.07
N ALA A 575 10.08 20.19 58.82
CA ALA A 575 8.69 20.01 59.23
C ALA A 575 8.62 18.56 59.72
N SER A 576 8.69 18.41 61.03
CA SER A 576 8.50 17.16 61.75
C SER A 576 7.13 16.58 61.44
N ASP A 577 7.03 15.27 61.63
CA ASP A 577 5.79 14.57 61.92
C ASP A 577 4.84 15.45 62.73
N LEU A 578 3.76 15.89 62.10
CA LEU A 578 2.57 16.33 62.80
C LEU A 578 1.35 15.89 62.00
N LEU A 579 0.71 14.89 62.60
CA LEU A 579 -0.67 14.43 62.46
C LEU A 579 -0.90 13.27 61.48
N THR A 580 -0.83 12.06 62.09
CA THR A 580 -1.92 11.05 62.15
C THR A 580 -2.94 11.00 61.04
#